data_AF-A0A848S490-F1
#
_entry.id   AF-A0A848S490-F1
#
_cell.length_a   1.000
_cell.length_b   1.000
_cell.length_c   1.000
_cell.angle_alpha   90.00
_cell.angle_beta   90.00
_cell.angle_gamma   90.00
#
_symmetry.space_group_name_H-M   'P 1'
#
loop_
_entity.id
_entity.type
_entity.pdbx_description
1 polymer ?
#
loop_
_entity_poly.entity_id
_entity_poly.type
_entity_poly.pdbx_seq_one_letter_code
_entity_poly.pdbx_strand_id
1 'polypeptide(L)' 'MARHSMHTEVDASQIVFRTGGLSETEIAAATAVLTAALREQSARESPEADAASTAWQRDQRNLRAPLVRGDGAWRAWR' A
#
# COMPACT_ATOMS: atom_id res chain seq x y z
N MET A 1 -22.32 -14.70 -2.41
CA MET A 1 -22.40 -13.37 -3.05
C MET A 1 -21.02 -12.75 -2.99
N ALA A 2 -20.26 -12.78 -4.09
CA ALA A 2 -18.92 -12.23 -4.13
C ALA A 2 -19.01 -10.70 -4.22
N ARG A 3 -18.46 -9.99 -3.23
CA ARG A 3 -18.22 -8.54 -3.36
C ARG A 3 -17.13 -8.37 -4.41
N HIS A 4 -17.50 -7.85 -5.56
CA HIS A 4 -16.57 -7.39 -6.56
C HIS A 4 -15.90 -6.13 -5.99
N SER A 5 -14.71 -6.28 -5.41
CA SER A 5 -13.87 -5.13 -5.09
C SER A 5 -13.49 -4.48 -6.41
N MET A 6 -14.22 -3.44 -6.83
CA MET A 6 -13.76 -2.59 -7.92
C MET A 6 -12.44 -2.00 -7.46
N HIS A 7 -11.33 -2.42 -8.06
CA HIS A 7 -10.12 -1.59 -8.05
C HIS A 7 -10.60 -0.23 -8.55
N THR A 8 -10.68 0.74 -7.66
CA THR A 8 -11.15 2.08 -8.03
C THR A 8 -10.00 2.67 -8.83
N GLU A 9 -10.05 2.45 -10.14
CA GLU A 9 -9.22 3.19 -11.07
C GLU A 9 -9.46 4.68 -10.79
N VAL A 10 -8.38 5.44 -10.68
CA VAL A 10 -8.48 6.85 -10.33
C VAL A 10 -9.15 7.61 -11.48
N ASP A 11 -10.42 7.94 -11.30
CA ASP A 11 -11.24 8.68 -12.25
C ASP A 11 -10.98 10.19 -12.12
N ALA A 12 -10.26 10.75 -13.09
CA ALA A 12 -9.93 12.17 -13.12
C ALA A 12 -11.16 13.09 -13.26
N SER A 13 -12.29 12.58 -13.77
CA SER A 13 -13.51 13.38 -13.94
C SER A 13 -14.14 13.83 -12.62
N GLN A 14 -13.72 13.23 -11.50
CA GLN A 14 -14.17 13.57 -10.15
C GLN A 14 -13.42 14.75 -9.54
N ILE A 15 -12.34 15.24 -10.17
CA ILE A 15 -11.54 16.35 -9.68
C ILE A 15 -12.20 17.68 -10.07
N VAL A 16 -12.56 18.49 -9.08
CA VAL A 16 -13.20 19.80 -9.28
C VAL A 16 -12.34 20.92 -8.71
N PHE A 17 -11.92 21.85 -9.57
CA PHE A 17 -11.21 23.06 -9.18
C PHE A 17 -12.22 24.18 -8.88
N ARG A 18 -12.23 24.69 -7.65
CA ARG A 18 -13.10 25.83 -7.24
C ARG A 18 -12.43 27.20 -7.39
N THR A 19 -11.11 27.22 -7.53
CA THR A 19 -10.32 28.45 -7.70
C THR A 19 -10.49 28.96 -9.13
N GLY A 20 -10.81 30.25 -9.29
CA GLY A 20 -10.87 30.89 -10.60
C GLY A 20 -9.48 31.28 -11.13
N GLY A 21 -9.40 31.55 -12.44
CA GLY A 21 -8.19 32.08 -13.07
C GLY A 21 -7.09 31.05 -13.36
N LEU A 22 -7.39 29.76 -13.25
CA LEU A 22 -6.45 28.70 -13.62
C LEU A 22 -6.38 28.56 -15.14
N SER A 23 -5.15 28.46 -15.66
CA SER A 23 -4.90 28.09 -17.05
C SER A 23 -5.13 26.59 -17.27
N GLU A 24 -5.35 26.20 -18.53
CA GLU A 24 -5.47 24.79 -18.94
C GLU A 24 -4.23 23.97 -18.52
N THR A 25 -3.04 24.56 -18.63
CA THR A 25 -1.78 23.93 -18.24
C THR A 25 -1.71 23.65 -16.74
N GLU A 26 -2.16 24.59 -15.90
CA GLU A 26 -2.17 24.42 -14.45
C GLU A 26 -3.18 23.35 -14.02
N ILE A 27 -4.36 23.33 -14.65
CA ILE A 27 -5.37 22.29 -14.43
C ILE A 27 -4.81 20.91 -14.81
N ALA A 28 -4.15 20.81 -15.97
CA ALA A 28 -3.54 19.57 -16.42
C ALA A 28 -2.42 19.09 -15.48
N ALA A 29 -1.54 20.00 -15.06
CA ALA A 29 -0.45 19.70 -14.13
C ALA A 29 -0.98 19.22 -12.77
N ALA A 30 -1.95 19.94 -12.19
CA ALA A 30 -2.56 19.56 -10.91
C ALA A 30 -3.29 18.22 -11.01
N THR A 31 -4.03 17.99 -12.10
CA THR A 31 -4.72 16.72 -12.35
C THR A 31 -3.73 15.55 -12.45
N ALA A 32 -2.62 15.74 -13.17
CA ALA A 32 -1.57 14.72 -13.30
C ALA A 32 -0.93 14.37 -11.95
N VAL A 33 -0.64 15.37 -11.12
CA VAL A 33 -0.05 15.16 -9.78
C VAL A 33 -1.04 14.44 -8.86
N LEU A 34 -2.30 14.90 -8.80
CA LEU A 34 -3.31 14.31 -7.94
C LEU A 34 -3.61 12.85 -8.34
N THR A 35 -3.74 12.58 -9.64
CA THR A 35 -3.98 11.22 -10.14
C THR A 35 -2.80 10.29 -9.86
N ALA A 36 -1.56 10.75 -9.99
CA ALA A 36 -0.37 9.98 -9.63
C ALA A 36 -0.32 9.65 -8.13
N ALA A 37 -0.60 10.64 -7.27
CA ALA A 37 -0.60 10.46 -5.82
C ALA A 37 -1.69 9.47 -5.37
N LEU A 38 -2.91 9.57 -5.93
CA LEU A 38 -4.02 8.65 -5.65
C LEU A 38 -3.70 7.22 -6.08
N ARG A 39 -3.05 7.03 -7.24
CA ARG A 39 -2.61 5.70 -7.69
C ARG A 39 -1.61 5.09 -6.71
N GLU A 40 -0.62 5.87 -6.28
CA GLU A 40 0.36 5.40 -5.31
C GLU A 40 -0.27 5.05 -3.96
N GLN A 41 -1.20 5.86 -3.47
CA GLN A 41 -1.95 5.56 -2.25
C GLN A 41 -2.75 4.27 -2.39
N SER A 42 -3.46 4.06 -3.50
CA SER A 42 -4.22 2.83 -3.76
C SER A 42 -3.34 1.57 -3.83
N ALA A 43 -2.10 1.72 -4.31
CA ALA A 43 -1.13 0.64 -4.37
C ALA A 43 -0.58 0.27 -2.99
N ARG A 44 -0.44 1.26 -2.08
CA ARG A 44 -0.07 1.03 -0.67
C ARG A 44 -1.21 0.41 0.15
N GLU A 45 -2.44 0.82 -0.14
CA GLU A 45 -3.65 0.34 0.56
C GLU A 45 -4.11 -1.03 0.07
N SER A 46 -3.67 -1.46 -1.11
CA SER A 46 -3.82 -2.86 -1.51
C SER A 46 -3.00 -3.70 -0.52
N PRO A 47 -3.64 -4.49 0.37
CA PRO A 47 -2.89 -5.45 1.16
C PRO A 47 -2.16 -6.31 0.14
N GLU A 48 -0.83 -6.31 0.22
CA GLU A 48 0.06 -7.10 -0.63
C GLU A 48 -0.56 -8.49 -0.75
N ALA A 49 -1.24 -8.75 -1.88
CA ALA A 49 -2.28 -9.76 -1.96
C ALA A 49 -1.69 -11.09 -1.51
N ASP A 50 -2.02 -11.53 -0.28
CA ASP A 50 -1.36 -12.58 0.50
C ASP A 50 -0.20 -13.20 -0.29
N ALA A 51 0.95 -12.51 -0.33
CA ALA A 51 2.02 -12.85 -1.25
C ALA A 51 2.28 -14.35 -1.13
N ALA A 52 1.95 -15.11 -2.18
CA ALA A 52 1.93 -16.56 -2.13
C ALA A 52 3.24 -17.04 -1.51
N SER A 53 3.16 -17.81 -0.42
CA SER A 53 4.30 -18.04 0.48
C SER A 53 5.56 -18.31 -0.35
N THR A 54 6.55 -17.43 -0.21
CA THR A 54 7.76 -17.50 -1.05
C THR A 54 8.45 -18.85 -0.90
N ALA A 55 9.19 -19.29 -1.91
CA ALA A 55 10.00 -20.52 -1.78
C ALA A 55 10.92 -20.48 -0.55
N TRP A 56 11.41 -19.29 -0.19
CA TRP A 56 12.14 -19.01 1.04
C TRP A 56 11.29 -19.23 2.30
N GLN A 57 10.07 -18.69 2.39
CA GLN A 57 9.15 -18.96 3.51
C GLN A 57 8.81 -20.44 3.65
N ARG A 58 8.66 -21.17 2.54
CA ARG A 58 8.39 -22.61 2.56
C ARG A 58 9.58 -23.42 3.06
N ASP A 59 10.80 -22.96 2.77
CA ASP A 59 12.04 -23.62 3.21
C ASP A 59 12.55 -23.13 4.57
N GLN A 60 11.86 -22.16 5.20
CA GLN A 60 12.01 -21.86 6.62
C GLN A 60 11.48 -23.01 7.48
N ARG A 61 12.25 -24.10 7.52
CA ARG A 61 12.09 -25.15 8.52
C ARG A 61 12.21 -24.49 9.90
N ASN A 62 11.40 -24.94 10.87
CA ASN A 62 11.42 -24.51 12.29
C ASN A 62 12.74 -24.90 12.98
N LEU A 63 13.88 -24.45 12.46
CA LEU A 63 15.21 -24.66 13.01
C LEU A 63 15.52 -23.64 14.11
N ARG A 64 14.69 -22.59 14.26
CA ARG A 64 14.83 -21.55 15.28
C ARG A 64 13.46 -21.23 15.89
N ALA A 65 13.38 -21.25 17.21
CA ALA A 65 12.20 -20.76 17.92
C ALA A 65 12.09 -19.23 17.75
N PRO A 66 10.88 -18.67 17.61
CA PRO A 66 10.68 -17.22 17.62
C PRO A 66 11.26 -16.62 18.90
N LEU A 67 12.05 -15.55 18.76
CA LEU A 67 12.56 -14.79 19.90
C LEU A 67 11.38 -14.03 20.55
N VAL A 68 10.94 -14.51 21.71
CA VAL A 68 9.90 -13.84 22.50
C VAL A 68 10.48 -12.56 23.09
N ARG A 69 9.88 -11.41 22.77
CA ARG A 69 10.27 -10.12 23.35
C ARG A 69 9.69 -10.04 24.76
N GLY A 70 10.52 -9.82 25.77
CA GLY A 70 10.10 -9.65 27.16
C GLY A 70 11.29 -9.31 28.06
N ASP A 71 11.00 -8.68 29.21
CA ASP A 71 12.03 -8.32 30.19
C ASP A 71 12.78 -9.58 30.66
N GLY A 72 14.10 -9.57 30.54
CA GLY A 72 14.97 -10.71 30.90
C GLY A 72 15.18 -11.75 29.80
N ALA A 73 14.42 -11.76 28.70
CA ALA A 73 14.57 -12.74 27.61
C ALA A 73 15.91 -12.61 26.87
N TRP A 74 16.51 -11.42 26.87
CA TRP A 74 17.77 -11.11 26.18
C TRP A 74 19.02 -11.44 27.01
N ARG A 75 18.86 -11.84 28.28
CA ARG A 75 19.98 -12.07 29.22
C ARG A 75 20.15 -13.54 29.64
N ALA A 76 19.45 -14.48 29.00
CA ALA A 76 19.59 -15.90 29.31
C ALA A 76 20.80 -16.51 28.59
N TRP A 77 22.00 -16.27 29.12
CA TRP A 77 23.18 -17.11 28.86
C TRP A 77 23.58 -17.72 30.20
N ARG A 78 23.22 -18.98 30.43
CA ARG A 78 23.75 -19.80 31.53
C ARG A 78 23.95 -21.22 31.03
#